data_AF-A0A059B1X5-F1
#
_entry.id   AF-A0A059B1X5-F1
#
_cell.length_a   1.000
_cell.length_b   1.000
_cell.length_c   1.000
_cell.angle_alpha   90.00
_cell.angle_beta   90.00
_cell.angle_gamma   90.00
#
_symmetry.space_group_name_H-M   'P 1'
#
loop_
_entity.id
_entity.type
_entity.pdbx_description
1 polymer ?
#
loop_
_entity_poly.entity_id
_entity_poly.type
_entity_poly.pdbx_seq_one_letter_code
_entity_poly.pdbx_strand_id
1 'polypeptide(L)'
;MSQDTVQDVKLKIQAKEGISPDEIVLMFWGKMLAEDKNLASLDLPHEPTFDLVVRPKDDVSVIVDMSGRRVTLGVKFWYIVAYVKALP
;
A
#
# COMPACT_ATOMS: atom_id res chain seq x y z
N MET A 1 7.88 -22.38 -11.65
CA MET A 1 8.23 -21.73 -10.36
C MET A 1 8.42 -20.26 -10.65
N SER A 2 7.51 -19.40 -10.21
CA SER A 2 7.70 -17.96 -10.40
C SER A 2 8.87 -17.51 -9.51
N GLN A 3 9.87 -16.85 -10.09
CA GLN A 3 11.00 -16.27 -9.34
C GLN A 3 10.63 -14.97 -8.62
N ASP A 4 9.34 -14.61 -8.61
CA ASP A 4 8.86 -13.38 -7.99
C ASP A 4 9.35 -13.28 -6.53
N THR A 5 9.88 -12.11 -6.22
CA THR A 5 10.19 -11.69 -4.85
C THR A 5 8.94 -11.09 -4.19
N VAL A 6 9.00 -10.88 -2.89
CA VAL A 6 7.96 -10.14 -2.15
C VAL A 6 7.79 -8.74 -2.72
N GLN A 7 8.87 -8.08 -3.11
CA GLN A 7 8.82 -6.78 -3.78
C GLN A 7 8.03 -6.85 -5.09
N ASP A 8 8.24 -7.88 -5.92
CA ASP A 8 7.52 -8.05 -7.18
C ASP A 8 6.01 -8.21 -6.96
N VAL A 9 5.61 -8.94 -5.91
CA VAL A 9 4.20 -9.09 -5.52
C VAL A 9 3.59 -7.76 -5.11
N LYS A 10 4.30 -6.96 -4.31
CA LYS A 10 3.83 -5.64 -3.88
C LYS A 10 3.67 -4.68 -5.06
N LEU A 11 4.59 -4.71 -6.03
CA LEU A 11 4.47 -3.93 -7.26
C LEU A 11 3.24 -4.34 -8.09
N LYS A 12 2.94 -5.65 -8.17
CA LYS A 12 1.71 -6.14 -8.81
C LYS A 12 0.44 -5.66 -8.09
N ILE A 13 0.47 -5.58 -6.75
CA ILE A 13 -0.64 -5.04 -5.96
C ILE A 13 -0.78 -3.54 -6.19
N GLN A 14 0.31 -2.78 -6.20
CA GLN A 14 0.29 -1.35 -6.54
C GLN A 14 -0.35 -1.10 -7.90
N ALA A 15 0.03 -1.89 -8.91
CA ALA A 15 -0.52 -1.75 -10.26
C ALA A 15 -2.03 -2.03 -10.33
N LYS A 16 -2.60 -2.81 -9.40
CA LYS A 16 -4.02 -3.16 -9.37
C LYS A 16 -4.85 -2.26 -8.44
N GLU A 17 -4.35 -1.98 -7.25
CA GLU A 17 -5.08 -1.30 -6.17
C GLU A 17 -4.62 0.15 -5.95
N GLY A 18 -3.51 0.57 -6.57
CA GLY A 18 -2.96 1.93 -6.43
C GLY A 18 -2.27 2.22 -5.09
N ILE A 19 -2.05 1.20 -4.25
CA ILE A 19 -1.43 1.34 -2.93
C ILE A 19 0.09 1.26 -3.07
N SER A 20 0.84 2.13 -2.37
CA SER A 20 2.29 2.15 -2.50
C SER A 20 2.92 0.88 -1.90
N PRO A 21 3.98 0.29 -2.50
CA PRO A 21 4.64 -0.90 -1.98
C PRO A 21 5.13 -0.76 -0.53
N ASP A 22 5.58 0.44 -0.16
CA ASP A 22 6.05 0.76 1.19
C ASP A 22 4.94 0.78 2.24
N GLU A 23 3.70 0.98 1.80
CA GLU A 23 2.49 0.94 2.64
C GLU A 23 1.99 -0.49 2.78
N ILE A 24 2.44 -1.41 1.92
CA ILE A 24 2.02 -2.80 1.95
C ILE A 24 3.01 -3.61 2.80
N VAL A 25 2.47 -4.35 3.75
CA VAL A 25 3.18 -5.40 4.47
C VAL A 25 2.58 -6.73 4.05
N LEU A 26 3.39 -7.54 3.40
CA LEU A 26 3.01 -8.90 3.05
C LEU A 26 3.39 -9.83 4.20
N MET A 27 2.42 -10.59 4.69
CA MET A 27 2.62 -11.56 5.76
C MET A 27 2.18 -12.95 5.30
N PHE A 28 2.88 -13.96 5.80
CA PHE A 28 2.56 -15.36 5.60
C PHE A 28 2.69 -16.10 6.93
N TRP A 29 1.65 -16.84 7.31
CA TRP A 29 1.58 -17.56 8.60
C TRP A 29 1.96 -16.67 9.81
N GLY A 30 1.43 -15.43 9.82
CA GLY A 30 1.70 -14.48 10.89
C GLY A 30 3.13 -13.91 10.92
N LYS A 31 3.95 -14.16 9.88
CA LYS A 31 5.30 -13.59 9.75
C LYS A 31 5.35 -12.59 8.61
N MET A 32 5.91 -11.40 8.89
CA MET A 32 6.24 -10.43 7.86
C MET A 32 7.35 -10.99 6.96
N LEU A 33 7.13 -10.92 5.65
CA LEU A 33 8.13 -11.33 4.67
C LEU A 33 9.06 -10.16 4.35
N ALA A 34 10.35 -10.46 4.17
CA ALA A 34 11.35 -9.51 3.73
C ALA A 34 11.23 -9.23 2.22
N GLU A 35 11.53 -8.01 1.78
CA GLU A 35 11.35 -7.59 0.37
C GLU A 35 12.14 -8.44 -0.63
N ASP A 36 13.35 -8.84 -0.25
CA ASP A 36 14.29 -9.63 -1.04
C ASP A 36 13.99 -11.14 -1.00
N LYS A 37 13.00 -11.56 -0.20
CA LYS A 37 12.62 -12.96 -0.08
C LYS A 37 11.97 -13.43 -1.38
N ASN A 38 12.56 -14.45 -2.00
CA ASN A 38 11.95 -15.12 -3.15
C ASN A 38 10.78 -15.99 -2.70
N LEU A 39 9.62 -15.86 -3.36
CA LEU A 39 8.44 -16.69 -3.04
C LEU A 39 8.68 -18.18 -3.30
N ALA A 40 9.50 -18.53 -4.29
CA ALA A 40 9.88 -19.94 -4.54
C ALA A 40 10.80 -20.52 -3.45
N SER A 41 11.40 -19.67 -2.62
CA SER A 41 12.19 -20.11 -1.45
C SER A 41 11.34 -20.31 -0.19
N LEU A 42 10.05 -19.99 -0.26
CA LEU A 42 9.09 -20.28 0.79
C LEU A 42 8.42 -21.63 0.50
N ASP A 43 8.19 -22.43 1.53
CA ASP A 43 7.43 -23.69 1.42
C ASP A 43 5.93 -23.39 1.26
N LEU A 44 5.56 -22.85 0.09
CA LEU A 44 4.19 -22.44 -0.23
C LEU A 44 3.34 -23.66 -0.64
N PRO A 45 2.08 -23.75 -0.18
CA PRO A 45 1.13 -24.72 -0.72
C PRO A 45 0.78 -24.38 -2.18
N HIS A 46 0.05 -25.27 -2.86
CA HIS A 46 -0.35 -25.09 -4.26
C HIS A 46 -1.09 -23.75 -4.51
N GLU A 47 -1.86 -23.28 -3.53
CA GLU A 47 -2.55 -21.99 -3.54
C GLU A 47 -2.27 -21.25 -2.22
N PRO A 48 -1.16 -20.48 -2.16
CA PRO A 48 -0.79 -19.75 -0.96
C PRO A 48 -1.73 -18.57 -0.74
N THR A 49 -2.20 -18.42 0.50
CA THR A 49 -2.92 -17.23 0.95
C THR A 49 -1.97 -16.37 1.77
N PHE A 50 -1.85 -15.10 1.41
CA PHE A 50 -1.04 -14.11 2.12
C PHE A 50 -1.96 -13.13 2.83
N ASP A 51 -1.59 -12.77 4.06
CA ASP A 51 -2.22 -11.66 4.76
C ASP A 51 -1.59 -10.35 4.27
N LEU A 52 -2.42 -9.43 3.80
CA LEU A 52 -2.00 -8.11 3.35
C LEU A 52 -2.42 -7.08 4.38
N VAL A 53 -1.43 -6.43 5.00
CA VAL A 53 -1.66 -5.30 5.92
C VAL A 53 -1.23 -4.02 5.21
N VAL A 54 -2.17 -3.09 5.08
CA VAL A 54 -1.89 -1.75 4.55
C VAL A 54 -1.65 -0.81 5.73
N ARG A 55 -0.48 -0.17 5.74
CA ARG A 55 -0.08 0.90 6.64
C ARG A 55 0.06 2.17 5.81
N PRO A 56 -1.04 2.90 5.57
CA PRO A 56 -0.99 4.10 4.76
C PRO A 56 -0.04 5.12 5.40
N LYS A 57 0.86 5.68 4.59
CA LYS A 57 1.67 6.82 4.98
C LYS A 57 0.84 8.05 4.65
N ASP A 58 0.01 8.41 5.61
CA ASP A 58 -1.07 9.38 5.51
C ASP A 58 -0.64 10.86 5.44
N ASP A 59 0.53 11.15 4.87
CA ASP A 59 1.12 12.48 4.93
C ASP A 59 1.30 13.10 3.54
N VAL A 60 0.20 13.61 2.99
CA VAL A 60 0.26 14.60 1.91
C VAL A 60 0.10 15.98 2.52
N SER A 61 1.11 16.83 2.44
CA SER A 61 1.00 18.23 2.87
C SER A 61 0.73 19.12 1.66
N VAL A 62 -0.46 19.72 1.59
CA VAL A 62 -0.83 20.72 0.57
C VAL A 62 -0.69 22.10 1.18
N ILE A 63 0.06 23.01 0.54
CA ILE A 63 0.17 24.40 1.00
C ILE A 63 -0.76 25.27 0.14
N VAL A 64 -1.71 25.93 0.77
CA VAL A 64 -2.68 26.84 0.13
C VAL A 64 -2.42 28.27 0.57
N ASP A 65 -2.43 29.20 -0.38
CA ASP A 65 -2.40 30.64 -0.10
C ASP A 65 -3.83 31.16 0.09
N MET A 66 -4.15 31.58 1.32
CA MET A 66 -5.40 32.26 1.64
C MET A 66 -5.12 33.74 1.88
N SER A 67 -5.13 34.52 0.79
CA SER A 67 -5.02 35.98 0.81
C SER A 67 -3.74 36.49 1.51
N GLY A 68 -2.59 35.91 1.16
CA GLY A 68 -1.28 36.27 1.72
C GLY A 68 -0.88 35.46 2.96
N ARG A 69 -1.75 34.54 3.40
CA ARG A 69 -1.43 33.60 4.50
C ARG A 69 -1.25 32.20 3.93
N ARG A 70 -0.03 31.67 4.01
CA ARG A 70 0.26 30.27 3.70
C ARG A 70 -0.28 29.36 4.80
N VAL A 71 -1.11 28.39 4.42
CA VAL A 71 -1.68 27.37 5.31
C VAL A 71 -1.31 25.99 4.78
N THR A 72 -0.82 25.10 5.65
CA THR A 72 -0.48 23.72 5.30
C THR A 72 -1.61 22.80 5.71
N LEU A 73 -2.12 21.99 4.79
CA LEU A 73 -3.15 20.97 5.02
C LEU A 73 -2.53 19.59 4.96
N GLY A 74 -2.70 18.78 6.01
CA GLY A 74 -2.43 17.34 5.95
C GLY A 74 -3.60 16.61 5.28
N VAL A 75 -3.31 15.82 4.25
CA VAL A 75 -4.28 15.13 3.39
C VAL A 75 -3.89 13.65 3.31
N LYS A 76 -4.89 12.77 3.39
CA LYS A 76 -4.73 11.33 3.18
C LYS A 76 -5.20 10.98 1.77
N PHE A 77 -4.35 10.35 0.98
CA PHE A 77 -4.56 10.18 -0.47
C PHE A 77 -5.69 9.20 -0.83
N TRP A 78 -6.20 8.40 0.12
CA TRP A 78 -7.19 7.36 -0.18
C TRP A 78 -8.65 7.85 -0.32
N TYR A 79 -8.92 9.16 -0.22
CA TYR A 79 -10.23 9.72 -0.54
C TYR A 79 -10.28 10.19 -1.99
N ILE A 80 -10.61 9.31 -2.92
CA ILE A 80 -11.14 9.74 -4.22
C ILE A 80 -12.47 10.48 -3.97
N VAL A 81 -12.71 11.57 -4.71
CA VAL A 81 -13.91 12.44 -4.59
C VAL A 81 -15.23 11.66 -4.66
N ALA A 82 -15.23 10.44 -5.21
CA ALA A 82 -16.36 9.52 -5.19
C ALA A 82 -16.82 9.11 -3.77
N TYR A 83 -15.93 9.03 -2.78
CA TYR A 83 -16.30 8.67 -1.40
C TYR A 83 -16.85 9.84 -0.58
N VAL A 84 -16.52 11.08 -0.94
CA VAL A 84 -17.06 12.28 -0.26
C VAL A 84 -18.54 12.49 -0.58
N LYS A 85 -19.03 11.98 -1.72
CA LYS A 85 -20.44 12.08 -2.13
C LYS A 85 -21.35 11.00 -1.52
N ALA A 86 -20.84 10.16 -0.62
CA ALA A 86 -21.59 9.06 -0.01
C ALA A 86 -21.82 9.23 1.51
N LEU A 87 -21.75 10.45 2.03
CA LEU A 87 -22.21 10.73 3.40
C LEU A 87 -23.65 11.29 3.34
N PRO A 88 -24.61 10.68 4.07
CA PRO A 88 -25.99 11.16 4.17
C PRO A 88 -26.10 12.53 4.85
#